data_AF-A0A5L8KR71-F1
#
_entry.id   AF-A0A5L8KR71-F1
#
_cell.length_a   1.000
_cell.length_b   1.000
_cell.length_c   1.000
_cell.angle_alpha   90.00
_cell.angle_beta   90.00
_cell.angle_gamma   90.00
#
_symmetry.space_group_name_H-M   'P 1'
#
loop_
_entity.id
_entity.type
_entity.pdbx_description
1 polymer ?
#
loop_
_entity_poly.entity_id
_entity_poly.type
_entity_poly.pdbx_seq_one_letter_code
_entity_poly.pdbx_strand_id
1 'polypeptide(L)'
;MKIALECKDLILEKTLEIALKDFLVLKKDCDFLVCDEKINTQKPQFIINKKSNFLTHPFNIEELLCALNDFNASLQNIAYKIAMREKKIMNQKCEAILEQLRQESHEKIDAIFDLYKTELKNLIKEENNNA
;
A
#
# COMPACT_ATOMS: atom_id res chain seq x y z
N MET A 1 -3.26 18.62 2.66
CA MET A 1 -4.61 18.05 2.51
C MET A 1 -5.23 18.62 1.25
N LYS A 2 -5.68 17.77 0.31
CA LYS A 2 -6.37 18.20 -0.91
C LYS A 2 -7.80 17.69 -0.89
N ILE A 3 -8.78 18.58 -0.99
CA ILE A 3 -10.20 18.24 -0.87
C ILE A 3 -11.00 18.71 -2.08
N ALA A 4 -12.13 18.05 -2.31
CA ALA A 4 -13.18 18.58 -3.18
C ALA A 4 -14.51 18.54 -2.41
N LEU A 5 -15.38 19.51 -2.68
CA LEU A 5 -16.70 19.61 -2.06
C LEU A 5 -17.73 18.97 -2.98
N GLU A 6 -18.70 18.29 -2.38
CA GLU A 6 -19.89 17.83 -3.06
C GLU A 6 -21.01 17.73 -2.01
N CYS A 7 -21.72 18.84 -1.82
CA CYS A 7 -22.80 18.96 -0.84
C CYS A 7 -24.14 19.12 -1.56
N LYS A 8 -25.23 18.60 -0.99
CA LYS A 8 -26.59 18.93 -1.43
C LYS A 8 -27.06 20.27 -0.89
N ASP A 9 -26.66 20.63 0.32
CA ASP A 9 -26.92 21.95 0.90
C ASP A 9 -25.98 23.00 0.30
N LEU A 10 -26.54 23.86 -0.56
CA LEU A 10 -25.81 24.94 -1.24
C LEU A 10 -25.24 25.98 -0.27
N ILE A 11 -25.90 26.24 0.86
CA ILE A 11 -25.43 27.22 1.84
C ILE A 11 -24.18 26.67 2.53
N LEU A 12 -24.23 25.40 2.93
CA LEU A 12 -23.08 24.72 3.50
C LEU A 12 -21.94 24.66 2.48
N GLU A 13 -22.23 24.29 1.22
CA GLU A 13 -21.24 24.23 0.16
C GLU A 13 -20.51 25.57 -0.02
N LYS A 14 -21.25 26.67 -0.15
CA LYS A 14 -20.65 28.01 -0.30
C LYS A 14 -19.88 28.46 0.93
N THR A 15 -20.33 28.09 2.12
CA THR A 15 -19.61 28.37 3.36
C THR A 15 -18.27 27.62 3.39
N LEU A 16 -18.27 26.34 3.02
CA LEU A 16 -17.07 25.51 2.95
C LEU A 16 -16.13 25.94 1.82
N GLU A 17 -16.67 26.39 0.68
CA GLU A 17 -15.87 26.93 -0.42
C GLU A 17 -15.02 28.12 0.04
N ILE A 18 -15.61 29.01 0.85
CA ILE A 18 -14.92 30.18 1.40
C ILE A 18 -13.94 29.76 2.49
N ALA A 19 -14.39 28.93 3.44
CA ALA A 19 -13.59 28.54 4.60
C ALA A 19 -12.38 27.66 4.23
N LEU A 20 -12.48 26.86 3.17
CA LEU A 20 -11.47 25.86 2.81
C LEU A 20 -10.77 26.16 1.47
N LYS A 21 -10.90 27.38 0.96
CA LYS A 21 -10.42 27.80 -0.37
C LYS A 21 -9.01 27.32 -0.71
N ASP A 22 -8.08 27.39 0.23
CA ASP A 22 -6.67 27.04 0.02
C ASP A 22 -6.42 25.53 -0.12
N PHE A 23 -7.40 24.70 0.24
CA PHE A 23 -7.33 23.23 0.18
C PHE A 23 -8.13 22.63 -0.99
N LEU A 24 -8.93 23.44 -1.68
CA LEU A 24 -9.82 22.98 -2.75
C LEU A 24 -9.04 22.64 -4.01
N VAL A 25 -9.30 21.44 -4.54
CA VAL A 25 -8.79 20.96 -5.81
C VAL A 25 -9.91 20.30 -6.62
N LEU A 26 -9.62 19.93 -7.86
CA LEU A 26 -10.56 19.17 -8.69
C LEU A 26 -10.85 17.80 -8.06
N LYS A 27 -12.09 17.31 -8.23
CA LYS A 27 -12.54 16.00 -7.74
C LYS A 27 -11.60 14.84 -8.12
N LYS A 28 -10.92 14.92 -9.26
CA LYS A 28 -9.94 13.91 -9.70
C LYS A 28 -8.66 13.91 -8.85
N ASP A 29 -8.22 15.06 -8.38
CA ASP A 29 -6.92 15.27 -7.70
C ASP A 29 -7.03 15.34 -6.16
N CYS A 30 -8.25 15.31 -5.61
CA CYS A 30 -8.44 15.34 -4.17
C CYS A 30 -8.06 14.01 -3.48
N ASP A 31 -7.62 14.11 -2.23
CA ASP A 31 -7.37 12.97 -1.35
C ASP A 31 -8.71 12.37 -0.88
N PHE A 32 -9.69 13.22 -0.59
CA PHE A 32 -11.03 12.83 -0.17
C PHE A 32 -12.07 13.92 -0.50
N LEU A 33 -13.36 13.56 -0.37
CA LEU A 33 -14.48 14.48 -0.57
C LEU A 33 -15.05 14.94 0.76
N VAL A 34 -15.47 16.20 0.82
CA VAL A 34 -16.29 16.72 1.90
C VAL A 34 -17.72 16.85 1.39
N CYS A 35 -18.65 16.15 2.05
CA CYS A 35 -20.04 16.03 1.63
C CYS A 35 -20.96 16.18 2.85
N ASP A 36 -22.21 16.55 2.64
CA ASP A 36 -23.24 16.54 3.70
C ASP A 36 -24.00 15.21 3.79
N GLU A 37 -23.94 14.42 2.73
CA GLU A 37 -24.52 13.08 2.66
C GLU A 37 -23.57 12.06 2.03
N LYS A 38 -23.96 10.78 2.11
CA LYS A 38 -23.19 9.71 1.50
C LYS A 38 -23.41 9.71 -0.01
N ILE A 39 -22.30 9.80 -0.75
CA ILE A 39 -22.27 9.76 -2.22
C ILE A 39 -21.71 8.41 -2.68
N ASN A 40 -22.22 7.92 -3.81
CA ASN A 40 -21.72 6.69 -4.44
C ASN A 40 -20.38 6.97 -5.14
N THR A 41 -19.29 6.84 -4.39
CA THR A 41 -17.91 7.02 -4.89
C THR A 41 -16.94 6.15 -4.10
N GLN A 42 -15.86 5.75 -4.78
CA GLN A 42 -14.74 5.01 -4.18
C GLN A 42 -13.80 5.92 -3.39
N LYS A 43 -13.88 7.24 -3.58
CA LYS A 43 -13.06 8.17 -2.80
C LYS A 43 -13.52 8.20 -1.33
N PRO A 44 -12.58 8.35 -0.37
CA PRO A 44 -12.95 8.59 1.01
C PRO A 44 -13.83 9.83 1.13
N GLN A 45 -14.78 9.79 2.06
CA GLN A 45 -15.77 10.85 2.24
C GLN A 45 -15.78 11.28 3.70
N PHE A 46 -15.55 12.57 3.92
CA PHE A 46 -15.76 13.25 5.17
C PHE A 46 -17.16 13.83 5.18
N ILE A 47 -18.05 13.24 5.98
CA ILE A 47 -19.49 13.56 5.94
C ILE A 47 -19.84 14.52 7.08
N ILE A 48 -20.34 15.70 6.72
CA ILE A 48 -20.79 16.76 7.64
C ILE A 48 -22.32 16.70 7.74
N ASN A 49 -22.82 16.04 8.77
CA ASN A 49 -24.24 16.05 9.09
C ASN A 49 -24.46 15.98 10.60
N LYS A 50 -25.71 16.15 11.04
CA LYS A 50 -26.10 16.12 12.46
C LYS A 50 -25.73 14.82 13.20
N LYS A 51 -25.44 13.75 12.48
CA LYS A 51 -25.05 12.44 13.01
C LYS A 51 -23.57 12.11 12.74
N SER A 52 -22.76 13.10 12.37
CA SER A 52 -21.35 12.88 12.07
C SER A 52 -20.60 12.58 13.36
N ASN A 53 -19.78 11.54 13.33
CA ASN A 53 -18.88 11.22 14.45
C ASN A 53 -17.64 12.11 14.47
N PHE A 54 -17.41 12.88 13.39
CA PHE A 54 -16.21 13.69 13.23
C PHE A 54 -16.41 15.15 13.65
N LEU A 55 -17.65 15.65 13.60
CA LEU A 55 -18.00 17.04 13.90
C LEU A 55 -19.31 17.14 14.69
N THR A 56 -19.23 17.68 15.90
CA THR A 56 -20.38 18.12 16.67
C THR A 56 -20.98 19.38 16.04
N HIS A 57 -22.31 19.46 15.96
CA HIS A 57 -23.00 20.64 15.43
C HIS A 57 -23.59 21.48 16.58
N PRO A 58 -23.46 22.82 16.57
CA PRO A 58 -22.68 23.63 15.62
C PRO A 58 -21.17 23.48 15.84
N PHE A 59 -20.37 23.77 14.81
CA PHE A 59 -18.91 23.79 14.87
C PHE A 59 -18.36 25.12 14.37
N ASN A 60 -17.15 25.46 14.79
CA ASN A 60 -16.37 26.57 14.26
C ASN A 60 -15.35 26.11 13.19
N ILE A 61 -14.67 27.06 12.55
CA ILE A 61 -13.73 26.78 11.45
C ILE A 61 -12.50 26.00 11.94
N GLU A 62 -12.01 26.28 13.15
CA GLU A 62 -10.85 25.58 13.72
C GLU A 62 -11.19 24.10 13.99
N GLU A 63 -12.37 23.84 14.56
CA GLU A 63 -12.89 22.48 14.77
C GLU A 63 -13.02 21.72 13.46
N LEU A 64 -13.54 22.37 12.40
CA LEU A 64 -13.60 21.80 11.06
C LEU A 64 -12.21 21.43 10.53
N LEU A 65 -11.24 22.36 10.62
CA LEU A 65 -9.88 22.12 10.14
C LEU A 65 -9.17 21.01 10.93
N CYS A 66 -9.35 20.96 12.26
CA CYS A 66 -8.82 19.88 13.10
C CYS A 66 -9.41 18.53 12.67
N ALA A 67 -10.74 18.42 12.56
CA ALA A 67 -11.40 17.19 12.16
C ALA A 67 -10.98 16.71 10.76
N LEU A 68 -10.81 17.65 9.82
CA LEU A 68 -10.33 17.36 8.46
C LEU A 68 -8.87 16.88 8.46
N ASN A 69 -8.00 17.49 9.27
CA ASN A 69 -6.60 17.08 9.40
C ASN A 69 -6.48 15.69 10.03
N ASP A 70 -7.26 15.39 11.07
CA ASP A 70 -7.30 14.08 11.72
C ASP A 70 -7.79 12.99 10.76
N PHE A 71 -8.83 13.32 9.98
CA PHE A 71 -9.32 12.43 8.93
C PHE A 71 -8.24 12.17 7.88
N ASN A 72 -7.58 13.22 7.38
CA ASN A 72 -6.48 13.09 6.42
C ASN A 72 -5.32 12.25 7.00
N ALA A 73 -4.91 12.50 8.24
CA ALA A 73 -3.85 11.74 8.91
C ALA A 73 -4.21 10.25 9.04
N SER A 74 -5.47 9.96 9.35
CA SER A 74 -5.99 8.59 9.41
C SER A 74 -5.91 7.88 8.06
N LEU A 75 -6.29 8.56 6.97
CA LEU A 75 -6.16 8.03 5.60
C LEU A 75 -4.70 7.75 5.23
N GLN A 76 -3.79 8.68 5.52
CA GLN A 76 -2.36 8.50 5.27
C GLN A 76 -1.78 7.34 6.09
N ASN A 77 -2.21 7.18 7.34
CA ASN A 77 -1.78 6.07 8.19
C ASN A 77 -2.24 4.71 7.64
N ILE A 78 -3.49 4.62 7.16
CA ILE A 78 -4.01 3.42 6.52
C ILE A 78 -3.21 3.10 5.26
N ALA A 79 -2.99 4.08 4.38
CA ALA A 79 -2.20 3.91 3.16
C ALA A 79 -0.76 3.43 3.48
N TYR A 80 -0.13 4.04 4.48
CA TYR A 80 1.20 3.64 4.94
C TYR A 80 1.24 2.20 5.47
N LYS A 81 0.25 1.80 6.27
CA LYS A 81 0.15 0.41 6.79
C LYS A 81 -0.02 -0.61 5.67
N ILE A 82 -0.81 -0.30 4.66
CA ILE A 82 -0.99 -1.15 3.47
C ILE A 82 0.35 -1.29 2.74
N ALA A 83 1.01 -0.18 2.42
CA ALA A 83 2.31 -0.18 1.73
C ALA A 83 3.38 -0.96 2.53
N MET A 84 3.42 -0.81 3.85
CA MET A 84 4.35 -1.56 4.69
C MET A 84 4.07 -3.06 4.70
N ARG A 85 2.78 -3.45 4.70
CA ARG A 85 2.39 -4.86 4.63
C ARG A 85 2.79 -5.47 3.28
N GLU A 86 2.54 -4.77 2.18
CA GLU A 86 2.92 -5.21 0.84
C GLU A 86 4.44 -5.33 0.70
N LYS A 87 5.20 -4.34 1.19
CA LYS A 87 6.67 -4.40 1.23
C LYS A 87 7.17 -5.61 2.01
N LYS A 88 6.58 -5.89 3.18
CA LYS A 88 6.95 -7.05 3.99
C LYS A 88 6.70 -8.36 3.23
N ILE A 89 5.55 -8.51 2.59
CA ILE A 89 5.21 -9.69 1.80
C ILE A 89 6.18 -9.84 0.61
N MET A 90 6.50 -8.74 -0.07
CA MET A 90 7.45 -8.77 -1.18
C MET A 90 8.84 -9.24 -0.72
N ASN A 91 9.35 -8.67 0.37
CA ASN A 91 10.66 -9.06 0.92
C ASN A 91 10.70 -10.55 1.29
N GLN A 92 9.64 -11.08 1.92
CA GLN A 92 9.54 -12.51 2.23
C GLN A 92 9.56 -13.39 0.98
N LYS A 93 8.91 -12.95 -0.11
CA LYS A 93 8.96 -13.67 -1.40
C LYS A 93 10.36 -13.63 -2.01
N CYS A 94 11.05 -12.49 -1.95
CA CYS A 94 12.42 -12.39 -2.44
C CYS A 94 13.37 -13.31 -1.66
N GLU A 95 13.25 -13.35 -0.33
CA GLU A 95 14.04 -14.25 0.51
C GLU A 95 13.80 -15.73 0.16
N ALA A 96 12.54 -16.13 -0.03
CA ALA A 96 12.20 -17.50 -0.42
C ALA A 96 12.79 -17.88 -1.79
N ILE A 97 12.75 -16.96 -2.77
CA ILE A 97 13.34 -17.18 -4.10
C ILE A 97 14.86 -17.32 -4.00
N LEU A 98 15.52 -16.48 -3.19
CA LEU A 98 16.97 -16.57 -3.00
C LEU A 98 17.39 -17.91 -2.39
N GLU A 99 16.64 -18.40 -1.41
CA GLU A 99 16.92 -19.69 -0.78
C GLU A 99 16.70 -20.85 -1.76
N GLN A 100 15.63 -20.81 -2.55
CA GLN A 100 15.39 -21.81 -3.59
C GLN A 100 16.54 -21.83 -4.61
N LEU A 101 16.98 -20.68 -5.11
CA LEU A 101 18.10 -20.59 -6.05
C LEU A 101 19.41 -21.11 -5.46
N ARG A 102 19.64 -20.88 -4.16
CA ARG A 102 20.80 -21.40 -3.44
C ARG A 102 20.78 -22.92 -3.39
N GLN A 103 19.63 -23.50 -3.05
CA GLN A 103 19.44 -24.94 -2.98
C GLN A 103 19.62 -25.59 -4.36
N GLU A 104 18.98 -25.05 -5.39
CA GLU A 104 19.13 -25.53 -6.78
C GLU A 104 20.59 -25.45 -7.27
N SER A 105 21.32 -24.42 -6.86
CA SER A 105 22.74 -24.28 -7.20
C SER A 105 23.59 -25.34 -6.49
N HIS A 106 23.30 -25.63 -5.22
CA HIS A 106 24.01 -26.67 -4.47
C HIS A 106 23.77 -28.06 -5.08
N GLU A 107 22.52 -28.39 -5.41
CA GLU A 107 22.16 -29.66 -6.05
C GLU A 107 22.85 -29.85 -7.40
N LYS A 108 22.96 -28.79 -8.21
CA LYS A 108 23.70 -28.83 -9.48
C LYS A 108 25.19 -29.08 -9.26
N ILE A 109 25.78 -28.43 -8.27
CA ILE A 109 27.20 -28.62 -7.93
C ILE A 109 27.44 -30.07 -7.49
N ASP A 110 26.60 -30.61 -6.61
CA ASP A 110 26.72 -31.99 -6.14
C ASP A 110 26.57 -33.00 -7.27
N ALA A 111 25.59 -32.80 -8.18
CA ALA A 111 25.41 -33.65 -9.35
C ALA A 111 26.65 -33.66 -10.27
N ILE A 112 27.31 -32.51 -10.44
CA ILE A 112 28.56 -32.41 -11.20
C ILE A 112 29.69 -33.16 -10.49
N PHE A 113 29.82 -33.03 -9.16
CA PHE A 113 30.82 -33.78 -8.41
C PHE A 113 30.62 -35.30 -8.51
N ASP A 114 29.38 -35.78 -8.43
CA ASP A 114 29.07 -37.20 -8.56
C ASP A 114 29.36 -37.74 -9.97
N LEU A 115 29.10 -36.94 -11.01
CA LEU A 115 29.45 -37.26 -12.39
C LEU A 115 30.97 -37.47 -12.52
N TYR A 116 31.78 -36.48 -12.13
CA TYR A 116 33.24 -36.57 -12.22
C TYR A 116 33.81 -37.71 -11.38
N LYS A 117 33.27 -37.95 -10.19
CA LYS A 117 33.69 -39.08 -9.34
C LYS A 117 33.44 -40.41 -10.01
N THR A 118 32.34 -40.55 -10.75
CA THR A 118 32.00 -41.76 -11.49
C THR A 118 32.92 -41.96 -12.69
N GLU A 119 33.16 -40.89 -13.46
CA GLU A 119 34.11 -40.92 -14.58
C GLU A 119 35.52 -41.34 -14.13
N LEU A 120 36.04 -40.72 -13.06
CA LEU A 120 37.36 -41.06 -12.51
C LEU A 120 37.45 -42.53 -12.08
N LYS A 121 36.41 -43.07 -11.42
CA LYS A 121 36.37 -44.48 -11.05
C LYS A 121 36.41 -45.42 -12.26
N ASN A 122 35.76 -45.04 -13.35
CA ASN A 122 35.74 -45.85 -14.57
C ASN A 122 37.11 -45.82 -15.24
N LEU A 123 37.74 -44.65 -15.37
CA LEU A 123 39.09 -44.51 -15.92
C LEU A 123 40.12 -45.36 -15.15
N ILE A 124 40.09 -45.32 -13.82
CA ILE A 124 40.98 -46.14 -12.97
C ILE A 124 40.75 -47.64 -13.20
N LYS A 125 39.50 -48.08 -13.39
CA LYS A 125 39.20 -49.50 -13.67
C LYS A 125 39.70 -49.94 -15.04
N GLU A 126 39.59 -49.08 -16.05
CA GLU A 126 40.08 -49.35 -17.40
C GLU A 126 41.61 -49.47 -17.43
N GLU A 127 42.33 -48.60 -16.72
CA GLU A 127 43.80 -48.72 -16.57
C GLU A 127 44.22 -50.02 -15.88
N ASN A 128 43.54 -50.43 -14.80
CA ASN A 128 43.88 -51.65 -14.08
C ASN A 128 43.53 -52.96 -14.82
N ASN A 129 42.60 -52.92 -15.78
CA ASN A 129 42.25 -54.08 -16.60
C ASN A 129 43.13 -54.23 -17.85
N ASN A 130 43.86 -53.17 -18.23
CA ASN A 130 44.72 -53.12 -19.41
C ASN A 130 46.23 -53.30 -19.07
N ALA A 131 46.57 -53.51 -17.80
CA ALA A 131 47.91 -53.80 -17.27
C ALA A 131 48.05 -55.26 -16.84
#